data_AF-A0A7C3GKN7-F1
#
_entry.id   AF-A0A7C3GKN7-F1
#
_cell.length_a   1.000
_cell.length_b   1.000
_cell.length_c   1.000
_cell.angle_alpha   90.00
_cell.angle_beta   90.00
_cell.angle_gamma   90.00
#
_symmetry.space_group_name_H-M   'P 1'
#
loop_
_entity.id
_entity.type
_entity.pdbx_description
1 polymer ?
#
loop_
_entity_poly.entity_id
_entity_poly.type
_entity_poly.pdbx_seq_one_letter_code
_entity_poly.pdbx_strand_id
1 'polypeptide(L)'
;MTGNKGPGKTEFTMWAADYRFKVIGNTAGRTFTSETTHVLSVLYGHAVWDDLIRGGICSDAASCEALGPIHFSYNITFQRTW
;
A
#
# COMPACT_ATOMS: atom_id res chain seq x y z
N MET A 1 15.89 -6.27 -0.96
CA MET A 1 15.01 -7.37 -0.53
C MET A 1 15.25 -8.56 -1.46
N THR A 2 15.84 -9.63 -0.94
CA THR A 2 15.99 -10.92 -1.63
C THR A 2 15.20 -11.93 -0.81
N GLY A 3 14.14 -12.49 -1.39
CA GLY A 3 13.31 -13.50 -0.75
C GLY A 3 12.94 -14.59 -1.76
N ASN A 4 12.42 -15.71 -1.26
CA ASN A 4 12.04 -16.90 -2.06
C ASN A 4 10.96 -16.63 -3.13
N LYS A 5 10.47 -15.39 -3.24
CA LYS A 5 9.48 -14.93 -4.22
C LYS A 5 10.10 -14.20 -5.42
N GLY A 6 11.41 -14.01 -5.44
CA GLY A 6 12.15 -13.32 -6.50
C GLY A 6 12.72 -11.96 -6.08
N PRO A 7 13.62 -11.37 -6.89
CA PRO A 7 14.28 -10.11 -6.57
C PRO A 7 13.28 -8.95 -6.50
N GLY A 8 13.37 -8.13 -5.44
CA GLY A 8 12.55 -6.93 -5.28
C GLY A 8 11.11 -7.17 -4.81
N LYS A 9 10.69 -8.42 -4.61
CA LYS A 9 9.38 -8.76 -4.03
C LYS A 9 9.48 -8.96 -2.52
N THR A 10 8.45 -8.49 -1.82
CA THR A 10 8.27 -8.66 -0.38
C THR A 10 6.82 -8.91 -0.07
N GLU A 11 6.56 -9.71 0.96
CA GLU A 11 5.23 -10.05 1.44
C GLU A 11 5.23 -9.90 2.96
N PHE A 12 4.20 -9.25 3.49
CA PHE A 12 4.06 -9.02 4.92
C PHE A 12 2.65 -9.40 5.33
N THR A 13 2.51 -10.26 6.34
CA THR A 13 1.21 -10.49 6.97
C THR A 13 0.89 -9.29 7.84
N MET A 14 -0.17 -8.57 7.47
CA MET A 14 -0.69 -7.44 8.24
C MET A 14 -1.74 -7.98 9.22
N TRP A 15 -1.64 -7.61 10.50
CA TRP A 15 -2.65 -7.91 11.50
C TRP A 15 -3.22 -6.60 12.07
N ALA A 16 -4.54 -6.53 12.17
CA ALA A 16 -5.34 -5.52 12.89
C ALA A 16 -4.70 -4.14 13.15
N ALA A 17 -4.17 -3.46 12.12
CA ALA A 17 -3.49 -2.17 12.27
C ALA A 17 -3.34 -1.43 10.93
N ASP A 18 -2.85 -0.19 11.05
CA ASP A 18 -2.45 0.69 9.96
C ASP A 18 -0.94 0.58 9.71
N TYR A 19 -0.53 0.43 8.46
CA TYR A 19 0.87 0.28 8.06
C TYR A 19 1.26 1.32 7.02
N ARG A 20 2.55 1.67 6.97
CA ARG A 20 3.17 2.42 5.88
C ARG A 20 4.46 1.74 5.48
N PHE A 21 4.64 1.51 4.19
CA PHE A 21 5.91 1.01 3.66
C PHE A 21 6.71 2.18 3.13
N LYS A 22 8.00 2.19 3.46
CA LYS A 22 8.96 3.15 2.92
C LYS A 22 10.05 2.39 2.18
N VAL A 23 10.24 2.71 0.91
CA VAL A 23 11.37 2.18 0.15
C VAL A 23 12.59 3.04 0.46
N ILE A 24 13.58 2.42 1.11
CA ILE A 24 14.89 3.03 1.35
C ILE A 24 15.90 2.45 0.37
N GLY A 25 16.70 3.31 -0.26
CA GLY A 25 17.83 2.89 -1.08
C GLY A 25 18.92 2.25 -0.23
N ASN A 26 19.75 1.41 -0.85
CA ASN A 26 20.94 0.84 -0.20
C ASN A 26 21.87 1.98 0.26
N THR A 27 22.29 1.95 1.53
CA THR A 27 23.08 2.96 2.25
C THR A 27 24.51 3.16 1.72
N ALA A 28 24.88 2.58 0.59
CA ALA A 28 26.16 2.84 -0.07
C ALA A 28 26.16 4.22 -0.79
N GLY A 29 26.29 5.29 0.00
CA GLY A 29 26.85 6.59 -0.43
C GLY A 29 26.09 7.38 -1.50
N ARG A 30 24.82 7.07 -1.79
CA ARG A 30 24.01 7.81 -2.77
C ARG A 30 22.72 8.33 -2.16
N THR A 31 22.35 9.56 -2.50
CA THR A 31 21.06 10.16 -2.17
C THR A 31 19.98 9.50 -3.03
N PHE A 32 18.89 9.05 -2.41
CA PHE A 32 17.74 8.46 -3.09
C PHE A 32 16.46 9.19 -2.70
N THR A 33 15.54 9.35 -3.64
CA THR A 33 14.16 9.74 -3.36
C THR A 33 13.46 8.53 -2.75
N SER A 34 13.13 8.62 -1.46
CA SER A 34 12.30 7.59 -0.81
C SER A 34 10.83 7.90 -1.06
N GLU A 35 10.10 6.94 -1.60
CA GLU A 35 8.65 6.99 -1.65
C GLU A 35 8.06 6.25 -0.44
N THR A 36 7.12 6.88 0.23
CA THR A 36 6.33 6.28 1.31
C THR A 36 4.93 6.05 0.78
N THR A 37 4.36 4.88 1.04
CA THR A 37 2.96 4.60 0.68
C THR A 37 2.01 5.52 1.47
N HIS A 38 0.78 5.69 0.98
CA HIS A 38 -0.31 6.09 1.86
C HIS A 38 -0.51 5.04 2.97
N VAL A 39 -1.36 5.33 3.95
CA VAL A 39 -1.68 4.37 5.01
C VAL A 39 -2.38 3.17 4.40
N LEU A 40 -1.90 1.97 4.69
CA LEU A 40 -2.53 0.72 4.30
C LEU A 40 -3.17 0.13 5.54
N SER A 41 -4.47 -0.06 5.53
CA SER A 41 -5.21 -0.56 6.68
C SER A 41 -5.91 -1.87 6.38
N VAL A 42 -5.85 -2.80 7.34
CA VAL A 42 -6.73 -3.97 7.38
C VAL A 42 -7.99 -3.71 8.23
N LEU A 43 -8.07 -2.53 8.85
CA LEU A 43 -9.25 -2.09 9.58
C LEU A 43 -10.23 -1.43 8.61
N TYR A 44 -11.45 -1.92 8.64
CA TYR A 44 -12.54 -1.43 7.81
C TYR A 44 -12.78 0.07 8.05
N GLY A 45 -12.97 0.84 6.98
CA GLY A 45 -13.34 2.27 7.03
C GLY A 45 -12.21 3.26 7.31
N HIS A 46 -10.98 2.83 7.58
CA HIS A 46 -9.86 3.75 7.85
C HIS A 46 -9.25 4.32 6.55
N ALA A 47 -8.21 3.67 6.01
CA ALA A 47 -7.51 4.16 4.83
C ALA A 47 -8.01 3.52 3.52
N VAL A 48 -8.81 2.45 3.63
CA VAL A 48 -9.25 1.63 2.51
C VAL A 48 -10.17 2.40 1.56
N TRP A 49 -11.04 3.28 2.07
CA TRP A 49 -12.01 3.97 1.21
C TRP A 49 -11.34 4.92 0.22
N ASP A 50 -10.33 5.68 0.64
CA ASP A 50 -9.59 6.57 -0.27
C ASP A 50 -8.96 5.78 -1.43
N ASP A 51 -8.44 4.59 -1.14
CA ASP A 51 -7.82 3.71 -2.12
C ASP A 51 -8.86 3.05 -3.04
N LEU A 52 -9.99 2.61 -2.49
CA LEU A 52 -11.10 2.07 -3.27
C LEU A 52 -11.73 3.13 -4.20
N ILE A 53 -11.87 4.37 -3.73
CA ILE A 53 -12.38 5.49 -4.53
C ILE A 53 -11.40 5.79 -5.66
N ARG A 54 -10.11 5.91 -5.36
CA ARG A 54 -9.07 6.16 -6.38
C ARG A 54 -8.95 5.01 -7.39
N GLY A 55 -9.17 3.78 -6.93
CA GLY A 55 -9.24 2.58 -7.76
C GLY A 55 -10.53 2.44 -8.57
N GLY A 56 -11.51 3.32 -8.36
CA GLY A 56 -12.80 3.30 -9.06
C GLY A 56 -13.76 2.19 -8.61
N ILE A 57 -13.53 1.59 -7.44
CA ILE A 57 -14.39 0.55 -6.87
C ILE A 57 -15.68 1.14 -6.29
N CYS A 58 -15.60 2.34 -5.71
CA CYS A 58 -16.73 3.13 -5.19
C CYS A 58 -16.56 4.60 -5.57
N SER A 59 -17.66 5.38 -5.57
CA SER A 59 -17.64 6.80 -5.99
C SER A 59 -17.29 7.76 -4.86
N ASP A 60 -17.60 7.37 -3.63
CA ASP A 60 -17.48 8.17 -2.41
C ASP A 60 -17.52 7.27 -1.16
N ALA A 61 -17.23 7.83 0.01
CA ALA A 61 -17.19 7.08 1.27
C ALA A 61 -18.51 6.35 1.60
N ALA A 62 -19.67 6.95 1.32
CA ALA A 62 -20.96 6.32 1.60
C ALA A 62 -21.20 5.09 0.72
N SER A 63 -20.82 5.18 -0.56
CA SER A 63 -20.85 4.04 -1.47
C SER A 63 -19.84 2.96 -1.09
N CYS A 64 -18.67 3.31 -0.54
CA CYS A 64 -17.72 2.32 -0.04
C CYS A 64 -18.21 1.63 1.25
N GLU A 65 -18.86 2.36 2.15
CA GLU A 65 -19.49 1.81 3.35
C GLU A 65 -20.62 0.82 2.99
N ALA A 66 -21.39 1.14 1.94
CA ALA A 66 -22.47 0.26 1.46
C ALA A 66 -21.99 -1.08 0.90
N LEU A 67 -20.70 -1.22 0.55
CA LEU A 67 -20.11 -2.50 0.14
C LEU A 67 -19.98 -3.49 1.31
N GLY A 68 -19.95 -2.99 2.55
CA GLY A 68 -19.71 -3.79 3.74
C GLY A 68 -18.31 -4.41 3.76
N PRO A 69 -18.08 -5.46 4.59
CA PRO A 69 -16.79 -6.11 4.67
C PRO A 69 -16.40 -6.80 3.35
N ILE A 70 -15.31 -6.35 2.73
CA ILE A 70 -14.82 -6.91 1.47
C ILE A 70 -13.35 -7.34 1.58
N HIS A 71 -12.97 -8.33 0.77
CA HIS A 71 -11.57 -8.66 0.53
C HIS A 71 -11.04 -7.83 -0.63
N PHE A 72 -9.85 -7.25 -0.47
CA PHE A 72 -9.20 -6.46 -1.51
C PHE A 72 -7.70 -6.73 -1.53
N SER A 73 -7.08 -6.43 -2.67
CA SER A 73 -5.64 -6.46 -2.86
C SER A 73 -5.24 -5.24 -3.69
N TYR A 74 -4.05 -4.72 -3.48
CA TYR A 74 -3.53 -3.58 -4.22
C TYR A 74 -2.11 -3.87 -4.70
N ASN A 75 -1.78 -3.33 -5.86
CA ASN A 75 -0.41 -3.33 -6.40
C ASN A 75 0.20 -1.95 -6.16
N ILE A 76 1.17 -1.87 -5.27
CA ILE A 76 1.96 -0.64 -5.09
C ILE A 76 3.16 -0.71 -6.01
N THR A 77 3.24 0.23 -6.94
CA THR A 77 4.40 0.40 -7.82
C THR A 77 5.13 1.66 -7.44
N PHE A 78 6.41 1.51 -7.05
CA PHE A 78 7.29 2.64 -6.80
C PHE A 78 8.00 3.01 -8.09
N GLN A 79 7.96 4.28 -8.48
CA GLN A 79 8.64 4.75 -9.69
C GLN A 79 9.96 5.39 -9.30
N ARG A 80 11.08 4.91 -9.85
CA ARG A 80 12.35 5.61 -9.68
C ARG A 80 12.29 6.96 -10.39
N THR A 81 12.30 8.03 -9.61
CA THR A 81 12.62 9.37 -10.12
C THR A 81 14.14 9.49 -10.17
N TRP A 82 14.68 9.72 -11.37
CA TRP A 82 16.12 9.91 -11.63
C TRP A 82 16.48 11.38 -11.57
#